data_AF-A0A6A8LV76-F1
#
_entry.id   AF-A0A6A8LV76-F1
#
_cell.length_a   1.000
_cell.length_b   1.000
_cell.length_c   1.000
_cell.angle_alpha   90.00
_cell.angle_beta   90.00
_cell.angle_gamma   90.00
#
_symmetry.space_group_name_H-M   'P 1'
#
loop_
_entity.id
_entity.type
_entity.pdbx_description
1 polymer ?
#
loop_
_entity_poly.entity_id
_entity_poly.type
_entity_poly.pdbx_seq_one_letter_code
_entity_poly.pdbx_strand_id
1 'polypeptide(L)'
;MFRDEVVSYFKEHDFGGVSDHPLHGASGLSYKIPYVIPNQNDRPYRIFETTSELSKNIMMQQAYEYTDIQKTGFTDSIEFFLIHK
;
A
#
# COMPACT_ATOMS: atom_id res chain seq x y z
N MET A 1 -15.99 3.74 6.91
CA MET A 1 -15.83 2.33 6.48
C MET A 1 -14.47 1.85 6.99
N PHE A 2 -14.22 0.54 7.16
CA PHE A 2 -12.98 0.02 7.80
C PHE A 2 -11.67 0.68 7.32
N ARG A 3 -11.53 0.86 6.00
CA ARG A 3 -10.42 1.61 5.38
C ARG A 3 -10.21 2.99 5.99
N ASP A 4 -11.29 3.75 6.16
CA ASP A 4 -11.24 5.12 6.68
C ASP A 4 -10.84 5.15 8.15
N GLU A 5 -11.23 4.13 8.93
CA GLU A 5 -10.82 3.97 10.32
C GLU A 5 -9.31 3.76 10.42
N VAL A 6 -8.75 2.87 9.59
CA VAL A 6 -7.31 2.61 9.51
C VAL A 6 -6.54 3.86 9.05
N VAL A 7 -7.00 4.53 7.99
CA VAL A 7 -6.34 5.74 7.48
C VAL A 7 -6.41 6.89 8.50
N SER A 8 -7.54 7.04 9.19
CA SER A 8 -7.69 8.06 10.25
C SER A 8 -6.76 7.78 11.41
N TYR A 9 -6.66 6.52 11.85
CA TYR A 9 -5.68 6.10 12.85
C TYR A 9 -4.25 6.47 12.46
N PHE A 10 -3.85 6.21 11.21
CA PHE A 10 -2.51 6.58 10.75
C PHE A 10 -2.25 8.08 10.69
N LYS A 11 -3.26 8.87 10.33
CA LYS A 11 -3.18 10.34 10.31
C LYS A 11 -3.10 10.92 11.72
N GLU A 12 -3.90 10.42 12.65
CA GLU A 12 -3.92 10.86 14.05
C GLU A 12 -2.60 10.62 14.77
N HIS A 13 -1.89 9.55 14.41
CA HIS A 13 -0.61 9.17 15.03
C HIS A 13 0.62 9.71 14.28
N ASP A 14 0.43 10.50 13.21
CA ASP A 14 1.49 11.15 12.43
C ASP A 14 2.65 10.23 12.03
N PHE A 15 2.33 9.08 11.41
CA PHE A 15 3.37 8.16 10.92
C PHE A 15 4.18 8.68 9.72
N GLY A 16 3.96 9.93 9.29
CA GLY A 16 4.70 10.56 8.20
C GLY A 16 4.39 10.02 6.80
N GLY A 17 3.22 9.38 6.62
CA GLY A 17 2.77 8.83 5.35
C GLY A 17 1.76 9.70 4.61
N VAL A 18 1.40 9.25 3.40
CA VAL A 18 0.47 9.91 2.47
C VAL A 18 -0.71 9.00 2.21
N SER A 19 -1.93 9.51 2.37
CA SER A 19 -3.17 8.78 2.04
C SER A 19 -3.55 8.92 0.57
N ASP A 20 -4.28 7.93 0.03
CA ASP A 20 -4.81 7.95 -1.33
C ASP A 20 -3.72 8.15 -2.41
N HIS A 21 -2.54 7.59 -2.19
CA HIS A 21 -1.38 7.83 -3.05
C HIS A 21 -1.48 7.03 -4.36
N PRO A 22 -1.43 7.69 -5.53
CA PRO A 22 -1.42 6.97 -6.80
C PRO A 22 -0.04 6.35 -7.05
N LEU A 23 0.01 5.03 -7.23
CA LEU A 23 1.20 4.31 -7.69
C LEU A 23 0.94 3.73 -9.08
N HIS A 24 1.97 3.75 -9.93
CA HIS A 24 1.92 3.14 -11.24
C HIS A 24 2.72 1.85 -11.19
N GLY A 25 2.16 0.76 -11.69
CA GLY A 25 2.88 -0.50 -11.86
C GLY A 25 3.65 -0.57 -13.17
N ALA A 26 4.54 -1.55 -13.29
CA ALA A 26 5.34 -1.77 -14.49
C ALA A 26 4.47 -2.14 -15.71
N SER A 27 3.27 -2.68 -15.49
CA SER A 27 2.28 -2.94 -16.53
C SER A 27 1.60 -1.67 -17.08
N GLY A 28 1.81 -0.50 -16.46
CA GLY A 28 1.13 0.75 -16.80
C GLY A 28 -0.22 0.95 -16.09
N LEU A 29 -0.63 0.02 -15.23
CA LEU A 29 -1.81 0.18 -14.39
C LEU A 29 -1.56 1.20 -13.27
N SER A 30 -2.57 2.01 -12.96
CA SER A 30 -2.57 2.91 -11.81
C SER A 30 -3.35 2.31 -10.65
N TYR A 31 -2.72 2.26 -9.49
CA TYR A 31 -3.27 1.77 -8.24
C TYR A 31 -3.48 2.92 -7.26
N LYS A 32 -4.62 2.92 -6.58
CA LYS A 32 -4.96 3.94 -5.58
C LYS A 32 -4.75 3.37 -4.19
N ILE A 33 -3.53 3.52 -3.68
CA ILE A 33 -3.12 2.94 -2.41
C ILE A 33 -3.75 3.72 -1.24
N PRO A 34 -4.39 3.07 -0.26
CA PRO A 34 -4.99 3.73 0.89
C PRO A 34 -4.01 4.60 1.67
N TYR A 35 -2.82 4.06 1.97
CA TYR A 35 -1.79 4.77 2.70
C TYR A 35 -0.39 4.24 2.35
N VAL A 36 0.56 5.15 2.19
CA VAL A 36 1.97 4.82 1.96
C VAL A 36 2.85 5.58 2.93
N ILE A 37 3.98 5.00 3.32
CA ILE A 37 5.06 5.74 3.98
C ILE A 37 6.25 5.71 3.01
N PRO A 38 6.71 6.88 2.52
CA PRO A 38 7.85 6.92 1.61
C PRO A 38 9.11 6.39 2.31
N ASN A 39 10.12 6.02 1.51
CA ASN A 39 11.40 5.63 2.06
C ASN A 39 12.00 6.77 2.92
N GLN A 40 12.52 6.42 4.08
CA GLN A 40 13.16 7.38 4.99
C GLN A 40 14.43 6.77 5.54
N ASN A 41 15.58 7.35 5.19
CA ASN A 41 16.90 6.84 5.55
C ASN A 41 17.00 5.34 5.19
N ASP A 42 17.19 4.47 6.18
CA ASP A 42 17.33 3.02 6.02
C ASP A 42 15.99 2.26 6.08
N ARG A 43 14.85 2.96 6.05
CA ARG A 43 13.52 2.33 6.08
C ARG A 43 12.96 2.16 4.66
N PRO A 44 12.47 0.95 4.33
CA PRO A 44 11.87 0.67 3.03
C PRO A 44 10.60 1.49 2.81
N TYR A 45 10.21 1.65 1.55
CA TYR A 45 8.91 2.21 1.19
C TYR A 45 7.81 1.26 1.69
N ARG A 46 6.82 1.76 2.42
CA ARG A 46 5.75 0.92 2.99
C ARG A 46 4.42 1.19 2.32
N ILE A 47 3.77 0.15 1.87
CA ILE A 47 2.42 0.17 1.30
C ILE A 47 1.47 -0.46 2.30
N PHE A 48 0.38 0.24 2.64
CA PHE A 48 -0.67 -0.26 3.51
C PHE A 48 -1.96 -0.39 2.73
N GLU A 49 -2.34 -1.63 2.48
CA GLU A 49 -3.63 -2.00 1.90
C GLU A 49 -4.62 -2.40 2.98
N THR A 50 -5.90 -2.17 2.71
CA THR A 50 -6.98 -2.51 3.65
C THR A 50 -8.01 -3.36 2.94
N THR A 51 -8.47 -4.44 3.57
CA THR A 51 -9.59 -5.23 3.05
C THR A 51 -10.60 -5.57 4.14
N SER A 52 -11.88 -5.39 3.83
CA SER A 52 -12.98 -5.86 4.68
C SER A 52 -13.26 -7.35 4.50
N GLU A 53 -12.76 -7.97 3.43
CA GLU A 53 -13.00 -9.37 3.09
C GLU A 53 -11.69 -10.08 2.74
N LEU A 54 -11.45 -11.25 3.33
CA LEU A 54 -10.37 -12.13 2.92
C LEU A 54 -10.92 -13.21 1.98
N SER A 55 -10.52 -13.14 0.71
CA SER A 55 -10.74 -14.21 -0.25
C SER A 55 -9.46 -14.48 -1.04
N LYS A 56 -9.36 -15.68 -1.62
CA LYS A 56 -8.23 -16.05 -2.47
C LYS A 56 -8.06 -15.07 -3.64
N ASN A 57 -9.17 -14.59 -4.21
CA ASN A 57 -9.14 -13.65 -5.32
C ASN A 57 -8.57 -12.29 -4.90
N ILE A 58 -8.99 -11.77 -3.74
CA ILE A 58 -8.47 -10.50 -3.19
C ILE A 58 -6.98 -10.62 -2.89
N MET A 59 -6.55 -11.71 -2.24
CA MET A 59 -5.13 -11.94 -1.95
C MET A 59 -4.29 -12.02 -3.23
N MET A 60 -4.79 -12.71 -4.27
CA MET A 60 -4.09 -12.80 -5.56
C MET A 60 -4.03 -11.46 -6.28
N GLN A 61 -5.09 -10.65 -6.22
CA GLN A 61 -5.11 -9.32 -6.81
C GLN A 61 -4.06 -8.40 -6.15
N GLN A 62 -4.01 -8.39 -4.81
CA GLN A 62 -3.04 -7.59 -4.08
C GLN A 62 -1.59 -8.08 -4.27
N ALA A 63 -1.38 -9.40 -4.35
CA ALA A 63 -0.07 -9.95 -4.67
C ALA A 63 0.38 -9.56 -6.09
N TYR A 64 -0.53 -9.55 -7.05
CA TYR A 64 -0.25 -9.06 -8.41
C TYR A 64 0.13 -7.58 -8.40
N GLU A 65 -0.67 -6.75 -7.75
CA GLU A 65 -0.43 -5.31 -7.60
C GLU A 65 0.95 -5.02 -6.97
N TYR A 66 1.27 -5.68 -5.85
CA TYR A 66 2.58 -5.55 -5.21
C TYR A 66 3.72 -5.93 -6.17
N THR A 67 3.58 -7.08 -6.86
CA THR A 67 4.59 -7.55 -7.81
C THR A 67 4.77 -6.57 -8.96
N ASP A 68 3.68 -5.99 -9.46
CA ASP A 68 3.70 -5.05 -10.57
C ASP A 68 4.33 -3.71 -10.18
N ILE A 69 4.01 -3.21 -8.98
CA ILE A 69 4.61 -2.01 -8.39
C ILE A 69 6.10 -2.23 -8.15
N GLN A 70 6.51 -3.37 -7.57
CA GLN A 70 7.91 -3.68 -7.30
C GLN A 70 8.75 -3.74 -8.58
N LYS A 71 8.18 -4.25 -9.68
CA LYS A 71 8.86 -4.35 -10.98
C LYS A 71 9.17 -3.00 -11.64
N THR A 72 8.58 -1.90 -11.18
CA THR A 72 8.89 -0.56 -11.69
C THR A 72 10.32 -0.12 -11.36
N GLY A 73 10.89 -0.65 -10.27
CA GLY A 73 12.19 -0.21 -9.75
C GLY A 73 12.22 1.22 -9.21
N PHE A 74 11.08 1.84 -8.87
CA PHE A 74 11.08 3.23 -8.36
C PHE A 74 11.76 3.39 -6.99
N THR A 75 11.91 2.30 -6.24
CA THR A 75 12.57 2.27 -4.94
C THR A 75 13.28 0.93 -4.73
N ASP A 76 14.36 0.95 -3.94
CA ASP A 76 15.22 -0.23 -3.72
C ASP A 76 14.55 -1.31 -2.88
N SER A 77 13.58 -0.95 -2.04
CA SER A 77 12.88 -1.89 -1.16
C SER A 77 11.46 -1.45 -0.85
N ILE A 78 10.52 -2.40 -0.90
CA ILE A 78 9.10 -2.19 -0.61
C ILE A 78 8.63 -3.23 0.41
N GLU A 79 8.06 -2.76 1.52
CA GLU A 79 7.27 -3.58 2.45
C GLU A 79 5.78 -3.40 2.16
N PHE A 80 5.05 -4.50 2.14
CA PHE A 80 3.60 -4.50 1.89
C PHE A 80 2.86 -5.04 3.11
N PHE A 81 1.88 -4.27 3.59
CA PHE A 81 1.06 -4.60 4.74
C PHE A 81 -0.41 -4.70 4.29
N LEU A 82 -0.99 -5.89 4.43
CA LEU A 82 -2.43 -6.08 4.29
C LEU A 82 -3.09 -6.04 5.67
N ILE A 83 -3.95 -5.05 5.88
CA ILE A 83 -4.74 -4.89 7.10
C ILE A 83 -6.15 -5.41 6.81
N HIS A 84 -6.57 -6.41 7.59
CA HIS A 84 -7.91 -7.00 7.49
C HIS A 84 -8.73 -6.73 8.75
N LYS A 85 -10.04 -6.58 8.59
CA LYS A 85 -11.01 -6.35 9.67
C LYS A 85 -11.37 -7.63 10.40
#